data_AF-U6R8D0-F1
#
_entry.id   AF-U6R8D0-F1
#
_cell.length_a   1.000
_cell.length_b   1.000
_cell.length_c   1.000
_cell.angle_alpha   90.00
_cell.angle_beta   90.00
_cell.angle_gamma   90.00
#
_symmetry.space_group_name_H-M   'P 1'
#
loop_
_entity.id
_entity.type
_entity.pdbx_description
1 polymer ?
#
loop_
_entity_poly.entity_id
_entity_poly.type
_entity_poly.pdbx_seq_one_letter_code
_entity_poly.pdbx_strand_id
1 'polypeptide(L)' 'MSKIEKQLDICPPAYMGKGMNRENFVSTGHKCGYCKGNGWFWGTEEGSREDVRKPCPVCEGSGELDAIITVDWKPTNK' A
#
# COMPACT_ATOMS: atom_id res chain seq x y z
N MET A 1 18.82 10.80 12.32
CA MET A 1 18.16 9.56 11.86
C MET A 1 18.18 9.56 10.35
N SER A 2 18.62 8.47 9.72
CA SER A 2 18.54 8.33 8.25
C SER A 2 17.10 8.00 7.82
N LYS A 3 16.72 8.44 6.63
CA LYS A 3 15.42 8.18 6.00
C LYS A 3 15.69 7.73 4.56
N ILE A 4 14.98 6.71 4.10
CA ILE A 4 14.95 6.34 2.67
C ILE A 4 13.89 7.22 2.01
N GLU A 5 14.29 8.00 1.01
CA GLU A 5 13.35 8.71 0.14
C GLU A 5 13.14 7.91 -1.14
N LYS A 6 11.88 7.66 -1.48
CA LYS A 6 11.48 6.97 -2.71
C LYS A 6 10.84 8.01 -3.63
N GLN A 7 11.50 8.30 -4.74
CA GLN A 7 10.99 9.21 -5.78
C GLN A 7 10.63 8.38 -7.03
N LEU A 8 9.45 8.63 -7.59
CA LEU A 8 9.03 8.07 -8.87
C LEU A 8 9.14 9.16 -9.93
N ASP A 9 9.97 8.92 -10.94
CA ASP A 9 10.08 9.79 -12.11
C ASP A 9 9.27 9.16 -13.26
N ILE A 10 8.40 9.95 -13.90
CA ILE A 10 7.40 9.46 -14.86
C ILE A 10 7.78 9.95 -16.25
N CYS A 11 8.21 9.03 -17.11
CA CYS A 11 8.61 9.30 -18.49
C CYS A 11 7.82 8.43 -19.46
N PRO A 12 7.21 8.99 -20.52
CA PRO A 12 6.49 8.19 -21.52
C PRO A 12 7.43 7.15 -22.15
N PRO A 13 7.02 5.86 -22.22
CA PRO A 13 7.88 4.84 -22.82
C PRO A 13 8.05 5.09 -24.31
N ALA A 14 9.25 4.79 -24.84
CA ALA A 14 9.61 5.02 -26.23
C ALA A 14 8.71 4.26 -27.23
N TYR A 15 8.15 3.12 -26.80
CA TYR A 15 7.23 2.32 -27.60
C TYR A 15 5.92 2.14 -26.83
N MET A 16 4.88 2.80 -27.31
CA MET A 16 3.51 2.61 -26.84
C MET A 16 2.68 2.00 -27.97
N GLY A 17 1.95 0.92 -27.66
CA GLY A 17 1.01 0.32 -28.59
C GLY A 17 -0.24 1.17 -28.74
N LYS A 18 -1.00 0.97 -29.83
CA LYS A 18 -2.38 1.44 -29.90
C LYS A 18 -3.20 0.63 -28.89
N GLY A 19 -3.51 1.20 -27.74
CA GLY A 19 -4.25 0.52 -26.68
C GLY A 19 -3.99 1.11 -25.29
N MET A 20 -4.30 0.33 -24.26
CA MET A 20 -4.06 0.70 -22.87
C MET A 20 -2.56 0.60 -22.57
N ASN A 21 -1.91 1.76 -22.45
CA ASN A 21 -0.51 1.85 -22.02
C ASN A 21 -0.52 2.12 -20.50
N ARG A 22 -0.30 1.07 -19.71
CA ARG A 22 -0.36 1.10 -18.25
C ARG A 22 0.90 0.54 -17.63
N GLU A 23 1.40 1.22 -16.61
CA GLU A 23 2.53 0.76 -15.79
C GLU A 23 2.09 0.66 -14.33
N ASN A 24 2.65 -0.33 -13.60
CA ASN A 24 2.41 -0.51 -12.17
C ASN A 24 3.75 -0.51 -11.43
N PHE A 25 3.82 0.31 -10.37
CA PHE A 25 4.93 0.34 -9.45
C PHE A 25 4.44 -0.05 -8.06
N VAL A 26 5.19 -0.90 -7.38
CA VAL A 26 4.86 -1.36 -6.04
C VAL A 26 5.99 -0.96 -5.11
N SER A 27 5.68 -0.11 -4.14
CA SER A 27 6.59 0.18 -3.03
C SER A 27 6.13 -0.58 -1.81
N THR A 28 6.87 -1.62 -1.44
CA THR A 28 6.49 -2.55 -0.38
C THR A 28 6.94 -2.10 1.02
N GLY A 29 6.34 -2.73 2.04
CA GLY A 29 6.86 -2.78 3.41
C GLY A 29 6.73 -1.47 4.19
N HIS A 30 5.72 -0.65 3.87
CA HIS A 30 5.48 0.56 4.63
C HIS A 30 4.79 0.23 5.94
N LYS A 31 5.40 0.62 7.06
CA LYS A 31 4.81 0.42 8.39
C LYS A 31 3.37 0.92 8.43
N CYS A 32 2.43 0.03 8.77
CA CYS A 32 1.03 0.38 8.88
C CYS A 32 0.84 1.45 9.96
N GLY A 33 0.39 2.63 9.55
CA GLY A 33 0.20 3.79 10.43
C GLY A 33 -0.95 3.61 11.43
N TYR A 34 -1.89 2.70 11.16
CA TYR A 34 -3.05 2.43 12.00
C TYR A 34 -2.68 1.60 13.23
N CYS A 35 -2.08 0.42 13.04
CA CYS A 35 -1.60 -0.43 14.15
C CYS A 35 -0.16 -0.13 14.58
N LYS A 36 0.48 0.89 14.00
CA LYS A 36 1.89 1.25 14.24
C LYS A 36 2.83 0.06 14.07
N GLY A 37 2.59 -0.77 13.06
CA GLY A 37 3.42 -1.96 12.78
C GLY A 37 3.11 -3.19 13.62
N ASN A 38 2.14 -3.13 14.54
CA ASN A 38 1.85 -4.26 15.43
C ASN A 38 1.10 -5.40 14.75
N GLY A 39 0.33 -5.10 13.69
CA GLY A 39 -0.51 -6.07 12.99
C GLY A 39 -1.83 -6.39 13.69
N TRP A 40 -2.02 -6.04 14.97
CA TRP A 40 -3.23 -6.36 15.74
C TRP A 40 -3.53 -5.33 16.82
N PHE A 41 -4.71 -5.42 17.43
CA PHE A 41 -5.15 -4.67 18.62
C PHE A 41 -5.67 -5.64 19.68
N TRP A 42 -5.51 -5.29 20.95
CA TRP A 42 -6.19 -6.01 22.03
C TRP A 42 -7.70 -5.78 21.92
N GLY A 43 -8.48 -6.83 22.11
CA GLY A 43 -9.91 -6.75 22.31
C GLY A 43 -10.40 -7.95 23.11
N THR A 44 -11.66 -7.95 23.48
CA THR A 44 -12.31 -9.09 24.12
C THR A 44 -13.17 -9.84 23.12
N GLU A 45 -13.25 -11.16 23.25
CA GLU A 45 -14.18 -11.97 22.47
C GLU A 45 -15.61 -11.80 23.00
N GLU A 46 -16.60 -11.78 22.11
CA GLU A 46 -17.98 -11.48 22.49
C GLU A 46 -18.55 -12.60 23.36
N GLY A 47 -18.90 -12.28 24.61
CA GLY A 47 -19.36 -13.25 25.60
C GLY A 47 -18.23 -13.91 26.42
N SER A 48 -16.96 -13.56 26.18
CA SER A 48 -15.82 -14.03 26.97
C SER A 48 -15.11 -12.85 27.67
N ARG A 49 -14.38 -13.15 28.77
CA ARG A 49 -13.48 -12.18 29.43
C ARG A 49 -12.02 -12.35 28.98
N GLU A 50 -11.79 -13.13 27.92
CA GLU A 50 -10.44 -13.41 27.45
C GLU A 50 -9.96 -12.30 26.51
N ASP A 51 -8.73 -11.85 26.76
CA ASP A 51 -8.05 -10.90 25.89
C ASP A 51 -7.56 -11.61 24.63
N VAL A 52 -8.12 -11.23 23.49
CA VAL A 52 -7.78 -11.76 22.18
C VAL A 52 -7.07 -10.71 21.33
N ARG A 53 -6.14 -11.17 20.50
CA ARG A 53 -5.49 -10.31 19.49
C ARG A 53 -6.39 -10.24 18.27
N LYS A 54 -7.05 -9.12 18.08
CA LYS A 54 -7.86 -8.87 16.87
C LYS A 54 -6.95 -8.34 15.77
N PRO A 55 -6.91 -8.95 14.58
CA PRO A 55 -6.07 -8.46 13.49
C PRO A 55 -6.45 -7.02 13.12
N CYS A 56 -5.44 -6.24 12.76
CA CYS A 56 -5.61 -4.88 12.31
C CYS A 56 -6.48 -4.88 11.04
N PRO A 57 -7.60 -4.15 10.97
CA PRO A 57 -8.50 -4.17 9.82
C PRO A 57 -7.92 -3.47 8.58
N VAL A 58 -6.82 -2.73 8.72
CA VAL A 58 -6.21 -1.97 7.62
C VAL A 58 -5.11 -2.78 6.92
N CYS A 59 -4.28 -3.47 7.68
CA CYS A 59 -3.18 -4.29 7.15
C CYS A 59 -3.43 -5.79 7.30
N GLU A 60 -4.63 -6.17 7.73
CA GLU A 60 -5.10 -7.56 7.85
C GLU A 60 -4.14 -8.49 8.61
N GLY A 61 -3.48 -7.97 9.65
CA GLY A 61 -2.53 -8.76 10.46
C GLY A 61 -1.05 -8.54 10.14
N SER A 62 -0.70 -8.02 8.95
CA SER A 62 0.71 -7.98 8.51
C SER A 62 1.59 -6.98 9.27
N GLY A 63 1.00 -5.89 9.75
CA GLY A 63 1.74 -4.74 10.29
C GLY A 63 2.30 -3.79 9.23
N GLU A 64 2.18 -4.12 7.95
CA GLU A 64 2.77 -3.37 6.83
C GLU A 64 1.75 -3.16 5.70
N LEU A 65 2.02 -2.17 4.85
CA LEU A 65 1.21 -1.79 3.71
C LEU A 65 2.12 -1.64 2.48
N ASP A 66 1.61 -2.07 1.33
CA ASP A 66 2.26 -1.85 0.04
C ASP A 66 1.54 -0.71 -0.69
N ALA A 67 2.30 0.27 -1.17
CA ALA A 67 1.76 1.34 -2.00
C ALA A 67 1.80 0.90 -3.46
N ILE A 68 0.63 0.81 -4.09
CA ILE A 68 0.47 0.49 -5.51
C ILE A 68 0.24 1.80 -6.28
N ILE A 69 1.12 2.10 -7.23
CA ILE A 69 1.01 3.26 -8.11
C ILE A 69 0.76 2.76 -9.52
N THR A 70 -0.36 3.17 -10.10
CA THR A 70 -0.72 2.86 -11.49
C THR A 70 -0.62 4.13 -12.32
N VAL A 71 0.16 4.07 -13.40
CA VAL A 71 0.28 5.15 -14.38
C VAL A 71 -0.48 4.74 -15.65
N ASP A 72 -1.50 5.52 -16.02
CA ASP A 72 -2.23 5.37 -17.27
C ASP A 72 -1.80 6.47 -18.26
N TRP A 73 -1.18 6.07 -19.37
CA TRP A 73 -0.79 7.00 -20.43
C TRP A 73 -1.98 7.28 -21.35
N LYS A 74 -2.39 8.54 -21.45
CA LYS A 74 -3.51 8.99 -22.30
C LYS A 74 -3.08 10.15 -23.20
N PRO A 75 -3.68 10.29 -24.40
CA PRO A 75 -3.47 11.48 -25.22
C PRO A 75 -3.93 12.73 -24.47
N THR A 76 -3.24 13.85 -24.68
CA THR A 76 -3.75 15.16 -24.26
C THR A 76 -4.77 15.64 -25.29
N ASN A 77 -6.03 15.79 -24.89
CA ASN A 77 -7.02 16.48 -25.71
C ASN A 77 -6.93 17.98 -25.40
N LYS A 78 -6.64 18.80 -26.41
CA LYS A 78 -6.66 20.27 -26.31
C LYS A 78 -7.96 20.82 -26.86
#